data_AF-A0AAU9LPR9-F1
#
_entry.id   AF-A0AAU9LPR9-F1
#
_cell.length_a   1.000
_cell.length_b   1.000
_cell.length_c   1.000
_cell.angle_alpha   90.00
_cell.angle_beta   90.00
_cell.angle_gamma   90.00
#
_symmetry.space_group_name_H-M   'P 1'
#
loop_
_entity.id
_entity.type
_entity.pdbx_description
1 polymer ?
#
loop_
_entity_poly.entity_id
_entity_poly.type
_entity_poly.pdbx_seq_one_letter_code
_entity_poly.pdbx_strand_id
1 'polypeptide(L)'
;MASLSSSTTATMSRAVPAQATMVAPFTGLKSTTAFPATKQAKTGFSSLPSNGGRVQCMKVWPPLGLKKYETLSYLPPLSEASLAKEVDYLLRSKWVPCLEFELEHGFV
;
A
#
# COMPACT_ATOMS: atom_id res chain seq x y z
N MET A 1 36.31 50.35 17.50
CA MET A 1 34.87 50.09 17.37
C MET A 1 34.72 48.59 17.15
N ALA A 2 34.49 47.82 18.21
CA ALA A 2 34.37 46.36 18.13
C ALA A 2 32.91 46.00 17.84
N SER A 3 32.65 45.36 16.69
CA SER A 3 31.32 44.88 16.33
C SER A 3 31.17 43.43 16.81
N LEU A 4 30.40 43.25 17.89
CA LEU A 4 29.96 41.93 18.36
C LEU A 4 28.93 41.39 17.36
N SER A 5 29.30 40.36 16.60
CA SER A 5 28.37 39.64 15.72
C SER A 5 27.52 38.69 16.56
N SER A 6 26.24 39.01 16.75
CA SER A 6 25.27 38.15 17.41
C SER A 6 24.77 37.08 16.44
N SER A 7 25.14 35.83 16.66
CA SER A 7 24.58 34.67 15.95
C SER A 7 23.29 34.23 16.63
N THR A 8 22.14 34.44 15.98
CA THR A 8 20.85 33.88 16.39
C THR A 8 20.73 32.45 15.85
N THR A 9 20.54 31.48 16.74
CA THR A 9 20.26 30.08 16.38
C THR A 9 18.77 29.93 16.09
N ALA A 10 18.42 29.63 14.83
CA ALA A 10 17.04 29.28 14.46
C ALA A 10 16.68 27.90 15.03
N THR A 11 15.70 27.84 15.93
CA THR A 11 15.15 26.57 16.42
C THR A 11 14.22 25.99 15.36
N MET A 12 14.66 24.93 14.67
CA MET A 12 13.83 24.18 13.74
C MET A 12 12.75 23.42 14.52
N SER A 13 11.49 23.85 14.43
CA SER A 13 10.34 23.06 14.86
C SER A 13 10.18 21.88 13.90
N ARG A 14 10.73 20.72 14.30
CA ARG A 14 10.54 19.46 13.59
C ARG A 14 9.05 19.09 13.66
N ALA A 15 8.34 19.23 12.54
CA ALA A 15 7.01 18.67 12.38
C ALA A 15 7.08 17.15 12.64
N VAL A 16 6.31 16.70 13.63
CA VAL A 16 6.16 15.29 13.97
C VAL A 16 5.39 14.61 12.83
N PRO A 17 5.92 13.57 12.17
CA PRO A 17 5.13 12.83 11.20
C PRO A 17 4.00 12.08 11.92
N ALA A 18 2.87 11.97 11.22
CA ALA A 18 1.60 11.40 11.65
C ALA A 18 1.74 10.12 12.49
N GLN A 19 0.89 10.01 13.53
CA GLN A 19 0.75 8.82 14.36
C GLN A 19 0.64 7.58 13.47
N ALA A 20 1.62 6.68 13.59
CA ALA A 20 1.46 5.31 13.15
C ALA A 20 0.22 4.74 13.85
N THR A 21 -0.72 4.17 13.09
CA THR A 21 -1.76 3.32 13.66
C THR A 21 -1.06 2.19 14.40
N MET A 22 -1.00 2.30 15.73
CA MET A 22 -0.41 1.30 16.60
C MET A 22 -1.29 0.05 16.51
N VAL A 23 -0.94 -0.88 15.63
CA VAL A 23 -1.53 -2.21 15.69
C VAL A 23 -0.98 -2.87 16.95
N ALA A 24 -1.87 -3.23 17.87
CA ALA A 24 -1.51 -3.88 19.13
C ALA A 24 -0.63 -5.11 18.86
N PRO A 25 0.35 -5.41 19.73
CA PRO A 25 1.19 -6.60 19.57
C PRO A 25 0.30 -7.84 19.52
N PHE A 26 0.51 -8.67 18.48
CA PHE A 26 -0.17 -9.95 18.33
C PHE A 26 0.18 -10.85 19.52
N THR A 27 -0.72 -10.94 20.50
CA THR A 27 -0.64 -11.93 21.55
C THR A 27 -1.07 -13.26 20.93
N GLY A 28 -0.14 -14.23 20.94
CA GLY A 28 -0.20 -15.44 20.13
C GLY A 28 -1.52 -16.22 20.17
N LEU A 29 -1.76 -16.95 19.09
CA LEU A 29 -2.89 -17.85 18.91
C LEU A 29 -2.92 -18.90 20.03
N LYS A 30 -3.89 -18.81 20.96
CA LYS A 30 -4.16 -19.92 21.88
C LYS A 30 -4.96 -20.98 21.13
N SER A 31 -4.26 -21.98 20.60
CA SER A 31 -4.85 -23.14 19.94
C SER A 31 -5.77 -23.90 20.91
N THR A 32 -7.08 -23.63 20.86
CA THR A 32 -8.06 -24.53 21.47
C THR A 32 -8.63 -25.40 20.37
N THR A 33 -8.06 -26.59 20.19
CA THR A 33 -8.68 -27.66 19.40
C THR A 33 -9.82 -28.25 20.21
N ALA A 34 -10.97 -27.56 20.26
CA ALA A 34 -12.20 -28.15 20.80
C ALA A 34 -12.97 -28.78 19.65
N PHE A 35 -12.77 -30.08 19.43
CA PHE A 35 -13.72 -30.89 18.67
C PHE A 35 -15.05 -30.94 19.46
N PRO A 36 -16.21 -30.65 18.86
CA PRO A 36 -17.47 -30.62 19.59
C PRO A 36 -17.97 -32.05 19.83
N ALA A 37 -17.39 -32.75 20.79
CA ALA A 37 -17.93 -33.98 21.33
C ALA A 37 -18.70 -33.66 22.61
N THR A 38 -19.93 -33.15 22.45
CA THR A 38 -21.12 -33.31 23.33
C THR A 38 -22.12 -32.18 23.07
N LYS A 39 -23.39 -32.56 22.82
CA LYS A 39 -24.50 -31.60 22.68
C LYS A 39 -24.82 -31.00 24.06
N GLN A 40 -24.21 -29.86 24.39
CA GLN A 40 -24.62 -29.04 25.53
C GLN A 40 -25.80 -28.14 25.13
N ALA A 41 -26.82 -28.11 25.99
CA ALA A 41 -28.09 -27.44 25.77
C ALA A 41 -27.95 -25.91 25.78
N LYS A 42 -28.89 -25.26 25.08
CA LYS A 42 -29.00 -23.82 24.87
C LYS A 42 -28.98 -23.01 26.18
N THR A 43 -27.84 -22.44 26.53
CA THR A 43 -27.74 -21.24 27.39
C THR A 43 -26.60 -20.35 26.89
N GLY A 44 -26.97 -19.26 26.20
CA GLY A 44 -26.15 -18.05 26.04
C GLY A 44 -24.80 -18.20 25.35
N PHE A 45 -24.77 -18.15 24.01
CA PHE A 45 -23.58 -17.71 23.26
C PHE A 45 -23.33 -16.21 23.48
N SER A 46 -23.02 -15.78 24.71
CA SER A 46 -22.74 -14.36 25.02
C SER A 46 -21.25 -14.01 25.06
N SER A 47 -20.35 -14.97 24.96
CA SER A 47 -18.91 -14.68 25.00
C SER A 47 -18.06 -15.81 24.43
N LEU A 48 -18.20 -16.08 23.13
CA LEU A 48 -17.02 -16.53 22.41
C LEU A 48 -16.03 -15.34 22.42
N PRO A 49 -14.79 -15.48 22.93
CA PRO A 49 -13.79 -14.44 22.80
C PRO A 49 -13.44 -14.31 21.31
N SER A 50 -14.20 -13.50 20.59
CA SER A 50 -13.80 -13.01 19.29
C SER A 50 -12.72 -11.98 19.56
N ASN A 51 -11.48 -12.25 19.17
CA ASN A 51 -10.46 -11.23 19.02
C ASN A 51 -11.08 -10.12 18.14
N GLY A 52 -11.53 -9.03 18.78
CA GLY A 52 -12.44 -8.01 18.24
C GLY A 52 -11.90 -7.17 17.08
N GLY A 53 -10.85 -7.63 16.40
CA GLY A 53 -10.42 -7.12 15.12
C GLY A 53 -10.84 -8.08 14.02
N ARG A 54 -11.60 -7.61 13.03
CA ARG A 54 -11.70 -8.31 11.75
C ARG A 54 -10.31 -8.32 11.13
N VAL A 55 -9.54 -9.38 11.36
CA VAL A 55 -8.20 -9.52 10.79
C VAL A 55 -8.38 -9.89 9.31
N GLN A 56 -8.22 -8.93 8.41
CA GLN A 56 -8.17 -9.19 6.97
C GLN A 56 -6.78 -9.74 6.64
N CYS A 57 -6.54 -11.02 6.88
CA CYS A 57 -5.21 -11.64 6.71
C CYS A 57 -4.84 -11.89 5.23
N MET A 58 -5.79 -11.83 4.31
CA MET A 58 -5.59 -12.14 2.89
C MET A 58 -6.34 -11.12 2.04
N LYS A 59 -5.70 -10.63 1.00
CA LYS A 59 -6.33 -9.81 -0.04
C LYS A 59 -6.61 -10.69 -1.26
N VAL A 60 -7.76 -10.49 -1.88
CA VAL A 60 -8.12 -11.15 -3.13
C VAL A 60 -7.83 -10.18 -4.28
N TRP A 61 -7.19 -10.67 -5.33
CA TRP A 61 -6.95 -9.87 -6.53
C TRP A 61 -8.29 -9.53 -7.21
N PRO A 62 -8.57 -8.27 -7.55
CA PRO A 62 -9.83 -7.91 -8.18
C PRO A 62 -9.96 -8.56 -9.58
N PRO A 63 -11.02 -9.34 -9.84
CA PRO A 63 -11.18 -10.04 -11.11
C PRO A 63 -11.74 -9.14 -12.23
N LEU A 64 -12.25 -7.96 -11.88
CA LEU A 64 -12.94 -7.04 -12.80
C LEU A 64 -12.41 -5.62 -12.61
N GLY A 65 -12.52 -4.79 -13.66
CA GLY A 65 -12.17 -3.36 -13.60
C GLY A 65 -10.67 -3.05 -13.58
N LEU A 66 -9.80 -4.05 -13.69
CA LEU A 66 -8.34 -3.90 -13.72
C LEU A 66 -7.72 -4.46 -15.01
N LYS A 67 -8.24 -4.04 -16.17
CA LYS A 67 -7.58 -4.34 -17.45
C LYS A 67 -6.16 -3.76 -17.48
N LYS A 68 -5.28 -4.39 -18.25
CA LYS A 68 -3.84 -4.10 -18.29
C LYS A 68 -3.39 -3.83 -19.73
N TYR A 69 -2.29 -3.10 -19.85
CA TYR A 69 -1.75 -2.56 -21.10
C TYR A 69 -0.29 -2.99 -21.25
N GLU A 70 -0.03 -4.29 -21.10
CA GLU A 70 1.30 -4.88 -21.20
C GLU A 70 2.34 -4.24 -20.26
N THR A 71 3.58 -4.02 -20.75
CA THR A 71 4.73 -3.56 -19.98
C THR A 71 4.41 -2.25 -19.23
N LEU A 72 4.85 -2.16 -17.97
CA LEU A 72 4.63 -1.05 -17.03
C LEU A 72 3.20 -0.89 -16.47
N SER A 73 2.17 -1.52 -17.04
CA SER A 73 0.75 -1.30 -16.66
C SER A 73 0.32 -1.85 -15.28
N TYR A 74 1.19 -2.58 -14.59
CA TYR A 74 1.00 -3.03 -13.20
C TYR A 74 1.56 -2.07 -12.16
N LEU A 75 2.36 -1.09 -12.59
CA LEU A 75 2.92 -0.06 -11.72
C LEU A 75 1.90 1.07 -11.47
N PRO A 76 2.14 1.95 -10.48
CA PRO A 76 1.40 3.20 -10.37
C PRO A 76 1.51 4.04 -11.65
N PRO A 77 0.54 4.94 -11.93
CA PRO A 77 0.60 5.83 -13.09
C PRO A 77 1.93 6.60 -13.14
N LEU A 78 2.55 6.63 -14.31
CA LEU A 78 3.82 7.31 -14.50
C LEU A 78 3.63 8.82 -14.42
N SER A 79 4.49 9.48 -13.66
CA SER A 79 4.63 10.94 -13.73
C SER A 79 5.26 11.34 -15.08
N GLU A 80 5.09 12.59 -15.50
CA GLU A 80 5.74 13.12 -16.71
C GLU A 80 7.26 12.93 -16.67
N ALA A 81 7.89 13.13 -15.50
CA ALA A 81 9.32 12.93 -15.32
C ALA A 81 9.74 11.46 -15.46
N SER A 82 8.90 10.51 -15.02
CA SER A 82 9.15 9.08 -15.20
C SER A 82 8.96 8.68 -16.68
N LEU A 83 7.92 9.20 -17.33
CA LEU A 83 7.66 8.96 -18.74
C LEU A 83 8.81 9.47 -19.62
N ALA A 84 9.36 10.65 -19.32
CA ALA A 84 10.52 11.19 -20.01
C ALA A 84 11.75 10.26 -19.90
N LYS A 85 11.98 9.64 -18.74
CA LYS A 85 13.09 8.69 -18.55
C LYS A 85 12.96 7.42 -19.39
N GLU A 86 11.73 6.93 -19.60
CA GLU A 86 11.47 5.79 -20.48
C GLU A 86 11.74 6.18 -21.94
N VAL A 87 11.35 7.38 -22.37
CA VAL A 87 11.71 7.90 -23.70
C VAL A 87 13.23 8.02 -23.85
N ASP A 88 13.91 8.58 -22.84
CA ASP A 88 15.38 8.69 -22.86
C ASP A 88 16.06 7.32 -22.92
N TYR A 89 15.47 6.29 -22.30
CA TYR A 89 15.98 4.91 -22.40
C TYR A 89 15.95 4.41 -23.85
N LEU A 90 14.84 4.62 -24.58
CA LEU A 90 14.74 4.25 -26.01
C LEU A 90 15.84 4.94 -26.83
N LEU A 91 16.03 6.24 -26.61
CA LEU A 91 17.01 7.06 -27.34
C LEU A 91 18.46 6.64 -27.04
N ARG A 92 18.77 6.31 -25.78
CA ARG A 92 20.09 5.77 -25.40
C ARG A 92 20.35 4.41 -26.05
N SER A 93 19.33 3.58 -26.17
CA SER A 93 19.38 2.27 -26.83
C SER A 93 19.42 2.34 -28.36
N LYS A 94 19.39 3.56 -28.95
CA LYS A 94 19.36 3.79 -30.41
C LYS A 94 18.11 3.22 -31.09
N TRP A 95 16.99 3.17 -30.37
CA TRP A 95 15.70 2.79 -30.94
C TRP A 95 14.92 4.04 -31.36
N VAL A 96 14.14 3.92 -32.43
CA VAL A 96 13.30 5.01 -32.94
C VAL A 96 11.94 4.94 -32.23
N PRO A 97 11.55 5.94 -31.44
CA PRO A 97 10.25 5.95 -30.78
C PRO A 97 9.11 6.16 -31.79
N CYS A 98 7.95 5.57 -31.53
CA CYS A 98 6.74 5.70 -32.33
C CYS A 98 5.51 5.86 -31.40
N LEU A 99 4.49 6.57 -31.87
CA LEU A 99 3.21 6.74 -31.17
C LEU A 99 2.11 6.06 -31.97
N GLU A 100 1.26 5.31 -31.28
CA GLU A 100 0.12 4.60 -31.83
C GLU A 100 -1.12 4.85 -30.94
N PHE A 101 -2.32 4.81 -31.53
CA PHE A 101 -3.59 4.96 -30.81
C PHE A 101 -4.70 4.14 -31.48
N GLU A 102 -5.71 3.73 -30.69
CA GLU A 102 -6.85 2.90 -31.12
C GLU A 102 -8.14 3.43 -30.45
N LEU A 103 -9.25 3.46 -31.18
CA LEU A 103 -10.51 4.08 -30.71
C LEU A 103 -11.63 3.07 -30.45
N GLU A 104 -11.58 1.89 -31.07
CA GLU A 104 -12.65 0.90 -31.04
C GLU A 104 -12.23 -0.37 -30.29
N HIS A 105 -11.05 -0.92 -30.60
CA HIS A 105 -10.62 -2.25 -30.16
C HIS A 105 -9.32 -2.23 -29.35
N GLY A 106 -9.33 -1.60 -28.17
CA GLY A 106 -8.14 -1.47 -27.32
C GLY A 106 -7.62 -2.75 -26.64
N PHE A 107 -8.22 -3.91 -26.92
CA PHE A 107 -7.83 -5.22 -26.40
C PHE A 107 -7.99 -6.28 -27.49
N VAL A 108 -7.08 -7.27 -27.49
CA VAL A 108 -7.11 -8.43 -28.40
C VAL A 108 -8.32 -9.32 -28.14
#